data_AF-A0A2E7EXJ9-F1
#
_entry.id   AF-A0A2E7EXJ9-F1
#
_cell.length_a   1.000
_cell.length_b   1.000
_cell.length_c   1.000
_cell.angle_alpha   90.00
_cell.angle_beta   90.00
_cell.angle_gamma   90.00
#
_symmetry.space_group_name_H-M   'P 1'
#
loop_
_entity.id
_entity.type
_entity.pdbx_description
1 polymer ?
#
loop_
_entity_poly.entity_id
_entity_poly.type
_entity_poly.pdbx_seq_one_letter_code
_entity_poly.pdbx_strand_id
1 'polypeptide(L)'
;MLATFACTIGTAWAENAPNLPVGTRLAYEVTEANSVSDRIELQVIGAHGLWTIYLGDPGGHEFYYAETAFGLFSSDCLHPELPTDERIASTQQTIRDLEAADALDFAIDGTTQRVEVSEAFPFDPTSLETEPTSARTITVTHSEYDTPIIYTADSETGIVYRAQWTEGYFDKLVELEPDDAAALEAYSAEDLQSVCPPVFTVRESAE
;
A
#
# COMPACT_ATOMS: atom_id res chain seq x y z
N MET A 1 -43.70 16.74 -2.63
CA MET A 1 -42.99 15.59 -2.03
C MET A 1 -41.62 15.53 -2.70
N LEU A 2 -40.58 16.04 -2.04
CA LEU A 2 -39.21 15.79 -2.47
C LEU A 2 -38.84 14.39 -2.00
N ALA A 3 -38.48 13.53 -2.96
CA ALA A 3 -37.86 12.25 -2.66
C ALA A 3 -36.39 12.49 -2.30
N THR A 4 -36.04 12.18 -1.06
CA THR A 4 -34.68 12.14 -0.56
C THR A 4 -33.94 11.03 -1.31
N PHE A 5 -33.03 11.39 -2.22
CA PHE A 5 -32.02 10.46 -2.73
C PHE A 5 -31.03 10.20 -1.59
N ALA A 6 -31.27 9.12 -0.86
CA ALA A 6 -30.31 8.61 0.12
C ALA A 6 -29.10 8.05 -0.66
N CYS A 7 -27.93 8.62 -0.35
CA CYS A 7 -26.63 8.25 -0.88
C CYS A 7 -26.32 6.78 -0.55
N THR A 8 -26.52 5.86 -1.48
CA THR A 8 -26.12 4.44 -1.40
C THR A 8 -24.78 4.17 -2.07
N ILE A 9 -24.01 5.21 -2.39
CA ILE A 9 -22.74 5.08 -3.13
C ILE A 9 -21.61 4.55 -2.23
N GLY A 10 -21.80 4.38 -0.92
CA GLY A 10 -20.73 4.00 0.02
C GLY A 10 -20.56 2.51 0.34
N THR A 11 -21.52 1.63 0.02
CA THR A 11 -21.54 0.28 0.62
C THR A 11 -21.15 -0.89 -0.30
N ALA A 12 -21.18 -0.74 -1.62
CA ALA A 12 -20.81 -1.83 -2.54
C ALA A 12 -19.30 -1.93 -2.81
N TRP A 13 -18.50 -0.96 -2.36
CA TRP A 13 -17.15 -0.73 -2.91
C TRP A 13 -16.03 -0.95 -1.89
N ALA A 14 -16.38 -1.12 -0.61
CA ALA A 14 -15.48 -1.58 0.44
C ALA A 14 -15.04 -3.05 0.26
N GLU A 15 -15.73 -3.80 -0.62
CA GLU A 15 -15.49 -5.24 -0.82
C GLU A 15 -14.14 -5.55 -1.48
N ASN A 16 -13.55 -4.59 -2.20
CA ASN A 16 -12.31 -4.78 -2.95
C ASN A 16 -11.13 -4.03 -2.35
N ALA A 17 -11.23 -3.49 -1.14
CA ALA A 17 -10.05 -2.94 -0.49
C ALA A 17 -9.02 -4.08 -0.24
N PRO A 18 -7.72 -3.79 -0.03
CA PRO A 18 -6.72 -4.82 0.29
C PRO A 18 -6.99 -5.37 1.71
N ASN A 19 -8.09 -6.11 1.86
CA ASN A 19 -8.56 -6.62 3.14
C ASN A 19 -7.98 -8.01 3.35
N LEU A 20 -6.68 -8.04 3.59
CA LEU A 20 -5.99 -9.29 3.94
C LEU A 20 -6.36 -9.67 5.38
N PRO A 21 -6.77 -10.92 5.65
CA PRO A 21 -7.02 -11.38 7.00
C PRO A 21 -5.80 -11.18 7.91
N VAL A 22 -6.02 -10.77 9.16
CA VAL A 22 -4.96 -10.78 10.17
C VAL A 22 -4.39 -12.19 10.29
N GLY A 23 -3.06 -12.27 10.35
CA GLY A 23 -2.32 -13.52 10.30
C GLY A 23 -1.77 -13.85 8.91
N THR A 24 -2.33 -13.31 7.81
CA THR A 24 -1.82 -13.54 6.45
C THR A 24 -0.32 -13.28 6.39
N ARG A 25 0.44 -14.26 5.87
CA ARG A 25 1.89 -14.16 5.70
C ARG A 25 2.20 -13.69 4.30
N LEU A 26 3.15 -12.77 4.22
CA LEU A 26 3.66 -12.19 3.00
C LEU A 26 5.16 -12.40 2.99
N ALA A 27 5.70 -12.94 1.90
CA ALA A 27 7.15 -13.01 1.72
C ALA A 27 7.57 -12.18 0.53
N TYR A 28 8.59 -11.35 0.73
CA TYR A 28 9.15 -10.46 -0.28
C TYR A 28 10.57 -10.91 -0.62
N GLU A 29 10.89 -10.95 -1.92
CA GLU A 29 12.26 -11.02 -2.41
C GLU A 29 12.93 -9.66 -2.22
N VAL A 30 14.18 -9.70 -1.76
CA VAL A 30 15.03 -8.53 -1.51
C VAL A 30 16.24 -8.59 -2.43
N THR A 31 16.40 -7.58 -3.28
CA THR A 31 17.45 -7.53 -4.30
C THR A 31 18.51 -6.45 -4.04
N GLU A 32 18.41 -5.74 -2.91
CA GLU A 32 19.40 -4.74 -2.52
C GLU A 32 20.79 -5.38 -2.35
N ALA A 33 21.81 -4.78 -2.98
CA ALA A 33 23.16 -5.34 -3.11
C ALA A 33 23.88 -5.65 -1.79
N ASN A 34 23.40 -5.11 -0.65
CA ASN A 34 23.99 -5.30 0.67
C ASN A 34 23.05 -5.98 1.68
N SER A 35 21.89 -6.48 1.24
CA SER A 35 20.98 -7.16 2.15
C SER A 35 21.62 -8.44 2.71
N VAL A 36 21.39 -8.69 4.00
CA VAL A 36 21.83 -9.92 4.68
C VAL A 36 20.92 -11.13 4.39
N SER A 37 19.78 -10.88 3.75
CA SER A 37 18.81 -11.89 3.32
C SER A 37 18.27 -11.54 1.94
N ASP A 38 18.06 -12.53 1.08
CA ASP A 38 17.37 -12.40 -0.21
C ASP A 38 15.84 -12.45 -0.06
N ARG A 39 15.36 -12.65 1.17
CA ARG A 39 13.94 -12.79 1.51
C ARG A 39 13.59 -12.16 2.85
N ILE A 40 12.45 -11.49 2.93
CA ILE A 40 11.85 -11.03 4.19
C ILE A 40 10.43 -11.58 4.28
N GLU A 41 10.08 -12.07 5.47
CA GLU A 41 8.75 -12.55 5.79
C GLU A 41 8.07 -11.57 6.74
N LEU A 42 6.83 -11.22 6.42
CA LEU A 42 5.98 -10.32 7.15
C LEU A 42 4.62 -10.99 7.38
N GLN A 43 3.89 -10.48 8.37
CA GLN A 43 2.56 -10.95 8.72
C GLN A 43 1.61 -9.77 8.90
N VAL A 44 0.37 -9.89 8.41
CA VAL A 44 -0.68 -8.92 8.67
C VAL A 44 -1.05 -8.95 10.15
N ILE A 45 -0.83 -7.84 10.85
CA ILE A 45 -1.09 -7.68 12.29
C ILE A 45 -2.32 -6.82 12.59
N GLY A 46 -2.87 -6.21 11.55
CA GLY A 46 -4.09 -5.42 11.61
C GLY A 46 -4.28 -4.56 10.38
N ALA A 47 -5.30 -3.72 10.42
CA ALA A 47 -5.64 -2.78 9.36
C ALA A 47 -6.16 -1.48 9.96
N HIS A 48 -6.05 -0.40 9.18
CA HIS A 48 -6.66 0.88 9.51
C HIS A 48 -7.51 1.37 8.34
N GLY A 49 -8.79 1.59 8.62
CA GLY A 49 -9.77 1.83 7.55
C GLY A 49 -9.82 0.64 6.59
N LEU A 50 -10.15 0.91 5.33
CA LEU A 50 -10.28 -0.13 4.30
C LEU A 50 -8.98 -0.34 3.51
N TRP A 51 -8.14 0.70 3.39
CA TRP A 51 -7.09 0.77 2.39
C TRP A 51 -5.66 0.69 2.92
N THR A 52 -5.51 0.45 4.22
CA THR A 52 -4.20 0.36 4.90
C THR A 52 -4.13 -0.95 5.67
N ILE A 53 -3.16 -1.79 5.32
CA ILE A 53 -2.79 -2.97 6.09
C ILE A 53 -1.52 -2.68 6.87
N TYR A 54 -1.38 -3.33 8.02
CA TYR A 54 -0.18 -3.27 8.84
C TYR A 54 0.49 -4.61 8.84
N LEU A 55 1.78 -4.59 8.54
CA LEU A 55 2.64 -5.75 8.48
C LEU A 55 3.65 -5.70 9.64
N GLY A 56 4.00 -6.86 10.18
CA GLY A 56 5.08 -6.99 11.14
C GLY A 56 5.82 -8.32 11.06
N ASP A 57 6.92 -8.45 11.78
CA ASP A 57 7.73 -9.67 11.78
C ASP A 57 6.96 -10.86 12.43
N PRO A 58 6.86 -12.03 11.76
CA PRO A 58 6.21 -13.23 12.29
C PRO A 58 6.78 -13.76 13.62
N GLY A 59 8.05 -13.47 13.92
CA GLY A 59 8.75 -13.89 15.15
C GLY A 59 8.54 -12.98 16.36
N GLY A 60 7.92 -11.83 16.16
CA GLY A 60 7.70 -10.80 17.18
C GLY A 60 7.51 -9.43 16.54
N HIS A 61 6.67 -8.59 17.14
CA HIS A 61 6.26 -7.31 16.53
C HIS A 61 7.28 -6.19 16.77
N GLU A 62 8.57 -6.41 16.46
CA GLU A 62 9.61 -5.36 16.62
C GLU A 62 9.60 -4.36 15.44
N PHE A 63 9.16 -4.81 14.27
CA PHE A 63 9.06 -3.99 13.07
C PHE A 63 7.61 -3.92 12.61
N TYR A 64 7.15 -2.70 12.33
CA TYR A 64 5.82 -2.41 11.81
C TYR A 64 6.00 -1.72 10.46
N TYR A 65 5.15 -2.03 9.50
CA TYR A 65 5.08 -1.35 8.22
C TYR A 65 3.61 -1.10 7.91
N ALA A 66 3.27 0.12 7.52
CA ALA A 66 1.96 0.44 6.98
C ALA A 66 2.05 0.35 5.45
N GLU A 67 1.33 -0.60 4.88
CA GLU A 67 1.19 -0.72 3.43
C GLU A 67 -0.21 -0.25 3.03
N THR A 68 -0.22 0.75 2.18
CA THR A 68 -1.41 1.36 1.60
C THR A 68 -1.58 0.87 0.17
N ALA A 69 -2.82 0.80 -0.28
CA ALA A 69 -3.10 0.39 -1.67
C ALA A 69 -2.32 1.22 -2.70
N PHE A 70 -1.98 0.58 -3.82
CA PHE A 70 -1.22 1.13 -4.93
C PHE A 70 0.17 1.69 -4.55
N GLY A 71 0.68 1.36 -3.36
CA GLY A 71 1.99 1.82 -2.85
C GLY A 71 2.04 3.30 -2.49
N LEU A 72 0.88 3.97 -2.35
CA LEU A 72 0.81 5.40 -2.06
C LEU A 72 0.73 5.68 -0.57
N PHE A 73 1.55 6.57 -0.03
CA PHE A 73 1.57 6.94 1.41
C PHE A 73 2.23 5.90 2.32
N SER A 74 2.87 4.88 1.74
CA SER A 74 3.67 3.90 2.47
C SER A 74 5.16 4.21 2.30
N SER A 75 5.78 4.85 3.28
CA SER A 75 7.23 4.74 3.47
C SER A 75 7.57 4.87 4.95
N ASP A 76 8.11 3.79 5.53
CA ASP A 76 8.77 3.69 6.84
C ASP A 76 8.31 4.68 7.91
N CYS A 77 7.33 4.27 8.75
CA CYS A 77 6.78 4.75 10.04
C CYS A 77 7.40 5.96 10.81
N LEU A 78 8.15 6.85 10.18
CA LEU A 78 9.14 7.76 10.75
C LEU A 78 8.92 9.18 10.24
N HIS A 79 7.66 9.61 10.20
CA HIS A 79 7.32 10.88 9.58
C HIS A 79 6.30 11.70 10.35
N PRO A 80 6.32 13.03 10.19
CA PRO A 80 5.65 13.95 11.10
C PRO A 80 4.15 14.17 10.82
N GLU A 81 3.63 13.77 9.66
CA GLU A 81 2.23 14.04 9.28
C GLU A 81 1.49 12.79 8.79
N LEU A 82 0.26 12.66 9.29
CA LEU A 82 -0.69 11.58 9.06
C LEU A 82 -1.82 12.03 8.10
N PRO A 83 -2.03 11.38 6.94
CA PRO A 83 -3.25 11.61 6.16
C PRO A 83 -4.50 11.19 6.94
N THR A 84 -5.60 11.89 6.74
CA THR A 84 -6.90 11.46 7.28
C THR A 84 -7.43 10.25 6.52
N ASP A 85 -8.23 9.41 7.18
CA ASP A 85 -8.86 8.22 6.58
C ASP A 85 -9.67 8.57 5.33
N GLU A 86 -10.37 9.71 5.36
CA GLU A 86 -11.15 10.22 4.22
C GLU A 86 -10.24 10.56 3.03
N ARG A 87 -9.07 11.16 3.29
CA ARG A 87 -8.09 11.48 2.25
C ARG A 87 -7.49 10.22 1.65
N ILE A 88 -7.15 9.22 2.48
CA ILE A 88 -6.66 7.91 2.02
C ILE A 88 -7.73 7.28 1.13
N ALA A 89 -8.95 7.09 1.64
CA ALA A 89 -10.03 6.45 0.91
C ALA A 89 -10.36 7.16 -0.42
N SER A 90 -10.46 8.49 -0.41
CA SER A 90 -10.74 9.28 -1.62
C SER A 90 -9.61 9.17 -2.65
N THR A 91 -8.35 9.20 -2.21
CA THR A 91 -7.20 9.11 -3.12
C THR A 91 -7.15 7.73 -3.77
N GLN A 92 -7.26 6.68 -2.97
CA GLN A 92 -7.20 5.29 -3.43
C GLN A 92 -8.31 5.00 -4.43
N GLN A 93 -9.53 5.51 -4.17
CA GLN A 93 -10.63 5.44 -5.12
C GLN A 93 -10.31 6.16 -6.44
N THR A 94 -9.73 7.36 -6.36
CA THR A 94 -9.41 8.15 -7.56
C THR A 94 -8.40 7.44 -8.45
N ILE A 95 -7.41 6.76 -7.87
CA ILE A 95 -6.38 6.02 -8.62
C ILE A 95 -6.95 4.78 -9.29
N ARG A 96 -7.84 4.06 -8.59
CA ARG A 96 -8.55 2.91 -9.17
C ARG A 96 -9.33 3.33 -10.41
N ASP A 97 -10.00 4.48 -10.35
CA ASP A 97 -10.84 5.01 -11.43
C ASP A 97 -10.05 5.76 -12.51
N LEU A 98 -8.76 6.00 -12.30
CA LEU A 98 -7.90 6.75 -13.21
C LEU A 98 -7.72 5.98 -14.52
N GLU A 99 -8.03 6.61 -15.65
CA GLU A 99 -7.81 6.00 -16.97
C GLU A 99 -6.32 5.97 -17.31
N ALA A 100 -5.93 5.10 -18.24
CA ALA A 100 -4.53 5.01 -18.64
C ALA A 100 -4.05 6.34 -19.27
N ALA A 101 -2.83 6.73 -18.93
CA ALA A 101 -2.21 8.02 -19.32
C ALA A 101 -2.81 9.28 -18.68
N ASP A 102 -3.86 9.15 -17.86
CA ASP A 102 -4.22 10.21 -16.93
C ASP A 102 -3.18 10.28 -15.80
N ALA A 103 -3.10 11.46 -15.20
CA ALA A 103 -2.19 11.72 -14.10
C ALA A 103 -2.89 12.55 -13.02
N LEU A 104 -2.52 12.28 -11.78
CA LEU A 104 -3.04 12.97 -10.62
C LEU A 104 -1.90 13.54 -9.79
N ASP A 105 -1.95 14.84 -9.57
CA ASP A 105 -0.99 15.53 -8.71
C ASP A 105 -1.58 15.66 -7.30
N PHE A 106 -0.83 15.16 -6.31
CA PHE A 106 -1.14 15.28 -4.90
C PHE A 106 -0.15 16.25 -4.26
N ALA A 107 -0.66 17.37 -3.73
CA ALA A 107 0.12 18.27 -2.91
C ALA A 107 0.05 17.83 -1.44
N ILE A 108 1.21 17.72 -0.81
CA ILE A 108 1.38 17.30 0.57
C ILE A 108 2.46 18.20 1.17
N ASP A 109 2.05 19.14 2.03
CA ASP A 109 2.95 19.98 2.86
C ASP A 109 4.27 20.43 2.21
N GLY A 110 4.18 20.94 0.97
CA GLY A 110 5.31 21.49 0.22
C GLY A 110 5.91 20.54 -0.83
N THR A 111 5.62 19.24 -0.74
CA THR A 111 5.99 18.25 -1.74
C THR A 111 4.79 17.95 -2.65
N THR A 112 5.01 17.92 -3.97
CA THR A 112 4.03 17.39 -4.93
C THR A 112 4.45 16.00 -5.37
N GLN A 113 3.52 15.04 -5.30
CA GLN A 113 3.65 13.72 -5.92
C GLN A 113 2.75 13.68 -7.14
N ARG A 114 3.30 13.24 -8.27
CA ARG A 114 2.54 12.94 -9.48
C ARG A 114 2.38 11.44 -9.61
N VAL A 115 1.15 10.99 -9.73
CA VAL A 115 0.81 9.57 -9.90
C VAL A 115 0.25 9.36 -11.30
N GLU A 116 0.82 8.38 -11.99
CA GLU A 116 0.43 7.97 -13.34
C GLU A 116 0.15 6.47 -13.34
N VAL A 117 -0.84 6.05 -14.13
CA VAL A 117 -1.29 4.67 -14.20
C VAL A 117 -1.22 4.12 -15.62
N SER A 118 -0.82 2.86 -15.78
CA SER A 118 -0.89 2.16 -17.08
C SER A 118 -2.31 1.64 -17.36
N GLU A 119 -2.54 1.12 -18.57
CA GLU A 119 -3.66 0.18 -18.77
C GLU A 119 -3.48 -1.04 -17.86
N ALA A 120 -4.60 -1.68 -17.53
CA ALA A 120 -4.57 -2.96 -16.84
C ALA A 120 -4.09 -4.07 -17.78
N PHE A 121 -3.28 -4.97 -17.27
CA PHE A 121 -2.70 -6.07 -18.03
C PHE A 121 -2.80 -7.39 -17.25
N PRO A 122 -2.90 -8.54 -17.95
CA PRO A 122 -2.80 -9.83 -17.33
C PRO A 122 -1.44 -9.97 -16.64
N PHE A 123 -1.48 -10.32 -15.36
CA PHE A 123 -0.30 -10.51 -14.54
C PHE A 123 -0.37 -11.87 -13.89
N ASP A 124 0.66 -12.67 -14.14
CA ASP A 124 0.87 -13.94 -13.47
C ASP A 124 1.91 -13.69 -12.37
N PRO A 125 1.48 -13.53 -11.11
CA PRO A 125 2.40 -13.51 -10.00
C PRO A 125 2.92 -14.94 -9.82
N THR A 126 3.90 -15.34 -10.62
CA THR A 126 4.39 -16.74 -10.80
C THR A 126 4.77 -17.49 -9.50
N SER A 127 4.75 -16.80 -8.36
CA SER A 127 5.14 -17.28 -7.04
C SER A 127 4.01 -17.18 -5.99
N LEU A 128 2.95 -16.42 -6.26
CA LEU A 128 1.70 -16.48 -5.50
C LEU A 128 0.88 -17.58 -6.17
N GLU A 129 0.48 -18.65 -5.46
CA GLU A 129 -0.37 -19.72 -6.01
C GLU A 129 -1.81 -19.23 -6.31
N THR A 130 -1.94 -18.08 -6.93
CA THR A 130 -3.17 -17.40 -7.31
C THR A 130 -3.36 -17.55 -8.82
N GLU A 131 -4.62 -17.65 -9.25
CA GLU A 131 -4.96 -17.51 -10.66
C GLU A 131 -4.40 -16.18 -11.22
N PRO A 132 -4.06 -16.12 -12.52
CA PRO A 132 -3.62 -14.88 -13.16
C PRO A 132 -4.58 -13.73 -12.81
N THR A 133 -4.04 -12.64 -12.29
CA THR A 133 -4.80 -11.44 -11.91
C THR A 133 -4.65 -10.37 -12.98
N SER A 134 -5.39 -9.29 -12.83
CA SER A 134 -5.22 -8.06 -13.60
C SER A 134 -4.39 -7.08 -12.76
N ALA A 135 -3.25 -6.63 -13.28
CA ALA A 135 -2.40 -5.65 -12.60
C ALA A 135 -2.26 -4.36 -13.41
N ARG A 136 -1.77 -3.30 -12.75
CA ARG A 136 -1.40 -2.02 -13.36
C ARG A 136 -0.04 -1.58 -12.86
N THR A 137 0.64 -0.80 -13.70
CA THR A 137 1.81 -0.04 -13.26
C THR A 137 1.34 1.27 -12.66
N ILE A 138 1.81 1.59 -11.46
CA ILE A 138 1.62 2.87 -10.79
C ILE A 138 2.98 3.54 -10.70
N THR A 139 3.14 4.67 -11.37
CA THR A 139 4.38 5.46 -11.35
C THR A 139 4.18 6.64 -10.42
N VAL A 140 4.98 6.71 -9.36
CA VAL A 140 4.94 7.82 -8.39
C VAL A 140 6.20 8.65 -8.56
N THR A 141 6.02 9.89 -9.02
CA THR A 141 7.11 10.86 -9.19
C THR A 141 7.02 11.90 -8.09
N HIS A 142 8.09 12.02 -7.31
CA HIS A 142 8.18 13.03 -6.25
C HIS A 142 8.89 14.27 -6.80
N SER A 143 8.33 15.45 -6.55
CA SER A 143 8.98 16.73 -6.93
C SER A 143 10.38 16.95 -6.34
N GLU A 144 10.77 16.18 -5.33
CA GLU A 144 12.06 16.27 -4.65
C GLU A 144 13.11 15.24 -5.12
N TYR A 145 12.70 14.22 -5.89
CA TYR A 145 13.56 13.14 -6.36
C TYR A 145 13.45 12.98 -7.87
N ASP A 146 14.59 12.91 -8.57
CA ASP A 146 14.61 12.78 -10.03
C ASP A 146 14.21 11.39 -10.53
N THR A 147 14.16 10.38 -9.64
CA THR A 147 13.84 8.99 -10.00
C THR A 147 12.48 8.59 -9.44
N PRO A 148 11.52 8.18 -10.29
CA PRO A 148 10.21 7.73 -9.84
C PRO A 148 10.28 6.34 -9.19
N ILE A 149 9.34 6.08 -8.29
CA ILE A 149 9.08 4.74 -7.78
C ILE A 149 8.03 4.10 -8.69
N ILE A 150 8.27 2.85 -9.09
CA ILE A 150 7.37 2.12 -9.99
C ILE A 150 6.81 0.92 -9.26
N TYR A 151 5.50 0.96 -9.00
CA TYR A 151 4.76 -0.16 -8.42
C TYR A 151 4.07 -0.98 -9.51
N THR A 152 4.05 -2.29 -9.36
CA THR A 152 3.11 -3.19 -10.03
C THR A 152 2.11 -3.63 -8.98
N ALA A 153 0.86 -3.22 -9.12
CA ALA A 153 -0.18 -3.46 -8.13
C ALA A 153 -1.40 -4.12 -8.78
N ASP A 154 -2.14 -4.89 -7.98
CA ASP A 154 -3.42 -5.44 -8.37
C ASP A 154 -4.38 -4.33 -8.78
N SER A 155 -5.00 -4.48 -9.95
CA SER A 155 -5.85 -3.43 -10.52
C SER A 155 -7.17 -3.23 -9.79
N GLU A 156 -7.63 -4.24 -9.03
CA GLU A 156 -8.89 -4.16 -8.29
C GLU A 156 -8.67 -3.81 -6.83
N THR A 157 -7.67 -4.44 -6.19
CA THR A 157 -7.42 -4.33 -4.75
C THR A 157 -6.31 -3.36 -4.37
N GLY A 158 -5.41 -3.06 -5.30
CA GLY A 158 -4.26 -2.22 -5.05
C GLY A 158 -3.15 -2.88 -4.22
N ILE A 159 -3.21 -4.19 -3.95
CA ILE A 159 -2.08 -4.91 -3.32
C ILE A 159 -0.84 -4.77 -4.22
N VAL A 160 0.29 -4.36 -3.63
CA VAL A 160 1.54 -4.16 -4.38
C VAL A 160 2.28 -5.50 -4.55
N TYR A 161 2.38 -5.98 -5.78
CA TYR A 161 3.13 -7.18 -6.11
C TYR A 161 4.63 -6.91 -6.27
N ARG A 162 4.98 -5.71 -6.74
CA ARG A 162 6.36 -5.33 -6.99
C ARG A 162 6.53 -3.84 -6.80
N ALA A 163 7.66 -3.44 -6.25
CA ALA A 163 8.11 -2.07 -6.21
C ALA A 163 9.52 -1.98 -6.79
N GLN A 164 9.77 -0.95 -7.58
CA GLN A 164 11.10 -0.60 -8.08
C GLN A 164 11.48 0.71 -7.41
N TRP A 165 12.25 0.59 -6.34
CA TRP A 165 12.68 1.72 -5.52
C TRP A 165 13.96 2.34 -6.07
N THR A 166 14.16 3.61 -5.76
CA THR A 166 15.49 4.24 -5.84
C THR A 166 16.37 3.75 -4.69
N GLU A 167 15.79 3.67 -3.48
CA GLU A 167 16.37 3.16 -2.25
C GLU A 167 15.24 2.44 -1.49
N GLY A 168 15.36 1.13 -1.22
CA GLY A 168 14.29 0.33 -0.59
C GLY A 168 14.66 -1.14 -0.41
N TYR A 169 13.95 -1.81 0.50
CA TYR A 169 14.26 -3.18 0.93
C TYR A 169 13.27 -4.25 0.42
N PHE A 170 12.07 -3.90 -0.03
CA PHE A 170 11.03 -4.87 -0.41
C PHE A 170 10.70 -4.81 -1.91
N ASP A 171 11.31 -5.67 -2.72
CA ASP A 171 11.22 -5.49 -4.17
C ASP A 171 10.03 -6.21 -4.80
N LYS A 172 9.77 -7.46 -4.40
CA LYS A 172 8.75 -8.29 -5.04
C LYS A 172 8.07 -9.21 -4.03
N LEU A 173 6.75 -9.11 -3.93
CA LEU A 173 5.94 -10.08 -3.21
C LEU A 173 6.02 -11.42 -3.95
N VAL A 174 6.59 -12.42 -3.29
CA VAL A 174 6.79 -13.76 -3.84
C VAL A 174 5.87 -14.80 -3.22
N GLU A 175 5.32 -14.57 -2.04
CA GLU A 175 4.42 -15.52 -1.39
C GLU A 175 3.34 -14.76 -0.62
N LEU A 176 2.10 -15.22 -0.69
CA LEU A 176 0.96 -14.70 0.08
C LEU A 176 0.13 -15.89 0.53
N GLU A 177 0.21 -16.19 1.82
CA GLU A 177 -0.50 -17.31 2.43
C GLU A 177 -1.45 -16.77 3.50
N PRO A 178 -2.78 -16.85 3.29
CA PRO A 178 -3.73 -16.62 4.36
C PRO A 178 -3.43 -17.61 5.49
N ASP A 179 -2.91 -17.14 6.62
CA ASP A 179 -2.66 -18.01 7.77
C ASP A 179 -4.01 -18.28 8.45
N ASP A 180 -4.37 -19.55 8.55
CA ASP A 180 -5.59 -20.02 9.23
C ASP A 180 -5.42 -20.01 10.76
N ALA A 181 -4.28 -19.51 11.26
CA ALA A 181 -3.99 -19.37 12.67
C ALA A 181 -4.87 -18.29 13.32
N ALA A 182 -6.06 -18.69 13.75
CA ALA A 182 -7.03 -17.97 14.57
C ALA A 182 -6.49 -17.46 15.95
N ALA A 183 -5.17 -17.36 16.13
CA ALA A 183 -4.51 -17.09 17.41
C ALA A 183 -3.82 -15.71 17.48
N LEU A 184 -3.68 -14.97 16.38
CA LEU A 184 -3.14 -13.61 16.44
C LEU A 184 -4.27 -12.63 16.77
N GLU A 185 -4.22 -12.02 17.94
CA GLU A 185 -5.11 -10.92 18.29
C GLU A 185 -4.71 -9.70 17.46
N ALA A 186 -5.65 -9.15 16.69
CA ALA A 186 -5.42 -7.96 15.90
C ALA A 186 -5.11 -6.78 16.82
N TYR A 187 -4.08 -6.00 16.49
CA TYR A 187 -3.83 -4.75 17.19
C TYR A 187 -4.97 -3.77 16.96
N SER A 188 -5.22 -2.91 17.96
CA SER A 188 -6.17 -1.83 17.76
C SER A 188 -5.65 -0.84 16.74
N ALA A 189 -6.56 -0.19 16.01
CA ALA A 189 -6.20 0.89 15.09
C ALA A 189 -5.41 2.02 15.77
N GLU A 190 -5.69 2.30 17.05
CA GLU A 190 -4.99 3.32 17.85
C GLU A 190 -3.54 2.89 18.14
N ASP A 191 -3.32 1.64 18.52
CA ASP A 191 -1.97 1.11 18.78
C ASP A 191 -1.13 1.09 17.49
N LEU A 192 -1.74 0.66 16.38
CA LEU A 192 -1.08 0.62 15.07
C LEU A 192 -0.68 2.02 14.59
N GLN A 193 -1.57 3.01 14.68
CA GLN A 193 -1.25 4.40 14.33
C GLN A 193 -0.20 5.03 15.25
N SER A 194 -0.19 4.63 16.54
CA SER A 194 0.81 5.09 17.51
C SER A 194 2.21 4.59 17.14
N VAL A 195 2.33 3.37 16.63
CA VAL A 195 3.63 2.74 16.37
C VAL A 195 4.08 2.93 14.92
N CYS A 196 3.16 2.95 13.96
CA CYS A 196 3.44 3.14 12.56
C CYS A 196 2.37 3.97 11.84
N PRO A 197 2.35 5.29 12.02
CA PRO A 197 1.45 6.14 11.25
C PRO A 197 1.68 5.96 9.73
N PRO A 198 0.66 5.81 8.87
CA PRO A 198 0.84 5.87 7.41
C PRO A 198 1.34 7.27 7.02
N VAL A 199 2.23 7.37 6.05
CA VAL A 199 3.23 8.43 5.98
C VAL A 199 3.13 9.33 4.73
N PHE A 200 3.53 10.59 4.92
CA PHE A 200 4.15 11.45 3.91
C PHE A 200 5.60 11.86 4.24
N THR A 201 6.45 12.06 3.22
CA THR A 201 7.80 12.65 3.39
C THR A 201 7.73 14.18 3.55
N VAL A 202 8.46 14.71 4.52
CA VAL A 202 9.02 16.09 4.51
C VAL A 202 10.53 15.95 4.54
N ARG A 203 11.26 16.56 3.60
CA ARG A 203 12.68 16.86 3.81
C ARG A 203 12.79 18.21 4.50
N GLU A 204 13.37 18.25 5.69
CA GLU A 204 13.96 19.51 6.17
C GLU A 204 15.02 19.93 5.15
N SER A 205 14.84 21.11 4.57
CA SER A 205 15.90 21.76 3.81
C SER A 205 16.99 22.11 4.82
N ALA A 206 18.11 21.39 4.79
CA ALA A 206 19.34 21.88 5.38
C ALA A 206 19.78 23.12 4.58
N GLU A 207 19.70 24.27 5.25
CA GLU A 207 20.23 25.57 4.80
C GLU A 207 21.72 25.51 4.40
#